data_AF-A0A3D1G131-F1
#
_entry.id   AF-A0A3D1G131-F1
#
_cell.length_a   1.000
_cell.length_b   1.000
_cell.length_c   1.000
_cell.angle_alpha   90.00
_cell.angle_beta   90.00
_cell.angle_gamma   90.00
#
_symmetry.space_group_name_H-M   'P 1'
#
loop_
_entity.id
_entity.type
_entity.pdbx_description
1 polymer ?
#
loop_
_entity_poly.entity_id
_entity_poly.type
_entity_poly.pdbx_seq_one_letter_code
_entity_poly.pdbx_strand_id
1 'polypeptide(L)'
;MQIEQLIIQTLNAKNRVQIPGWGAFYLVEKEARWDAATNTAFPRGKYVAFNPARSSIENTLLPTVMRTLGGSMEIAESWIRRKVNQWQTTLDSGSVLMLSGLGSFRKNGMFQPERENQFDANSFGFTAVMMHRISEPSALESKVVASLKMVAEQRE
;
A
#
# COMPACT_ATOMS: atom_id res chain seq x y z
N MET A 1 16.84 2.83 14.48
CA MET A 1 15.39 2.93 14.72
C MET A 1 14.74 3.58 13.51
N GLN A 2 13.88 2.86 12.79
CA GLN A 2 13.14 3.35 11.63
C GLN A 2 11.75 3.79 12.09
N ILE A 3 11.33 5.01 11.72
CA ILE A 3 10.03 5.55 12.14
C ILE A 3 8.87 4.74 11.53
N GLU A 4 9.12 4.15 10.36
CA GLU A 4 8.24 3.25 9.62
C GLU A 4 7.82 2.06 10.49
N GLN A 5 8.77 1.42 11.17
CA GLN A 5 8.49 0.29 12.07
C GLN A 5 7.60 0.69 13.25
N LEU A 6 7.78 1.90 13.80
CA LEU A 6 6.98 2.40 14.91
C LEU A 6 5.55 2.74 14.46
N ILE A 7 5.39 3.25 13.23
CA ILE A 7 4.09 3.46 12.62
C ILE A 7 3.39 2.12 12.41
N ILE A 8 4.07 1.12 11.82
CA ILE A 8 3.54 -0.22 11.59
C ILE A 8 3.09 -0.86 12.92
N GLN A 9 3.93 -0.81 13.96
CA GLN A 9 3.57 -1.31 15.29
C GLN A 9 2.31 -0.62 15.85
N THR A 10 2.20 0.69 15.68
CA THR A 10 1.08 1.46 16.20
C THR A 10 -0.20 1.23 15.36
N LEU A 11 -0.07 1.02 14.05
CA LEU A 11 -1.17 0.59 13.18
C LEU A 11 -1.69 -0.79 13.56
N ASN A 12 -0.80 -1.76 13.80
CA ASN A 12 -1.21 -3.11 14.24
C ASN A 12 -1.95 -3.08 15.58
N ALA A 13 -1.54 -2.19 16.49
CA ALA A 13 -2.17 -2.08 17.81
C ALA A 13 -3.48 -1.28 17.81
N LYS A 14 -3.61 -0.23 16.98
CA LYS A 14 -4.68 0.77 17.10
C LYS A 14 -5.44 1.05 15.80
N ASN A 15 -5.08 0.41 14.70
CA ASN A 15 -5.56 0.67 13.33
C ASN A 15 -5.35 2.11 12.81
N ARG A 16 -4.76 3.02 13.61
CA ARG A 16 -4.57 4.43 13.25
C ARG A 16 -3.34 5.02 13.94
N VAL A 17 -2.60 5.84 13.20
CA VAL A 17 -1.43 6.60 13.66
C VAL A 17 -1.53 8.02 13.16
N GLN A 18 -1.46 8.98 14.07
CA GLN A 18 -1.48 10.40 13.75
C GLN A 18 -0.15 11.03 14.13
N ILE A 19 0.40 11.78 13.18
CA ILE A 19 1.69 12.44 13.28
C ILE A 19 1.46 13.94 13.04
N PRO A 20 1.57 14.79 14.08
CA PRO A 20 1.39 16.22 13.94
C PRO A 20 2.35 16.81 12.90
N GLY A 21 1.84 17.71 12.06
CA GLY A 21 2.59 18.33 10.97
C GLY A 21 2.78 17.43 9.73
N TRP A 22 2.21 16.23 9.72
CA TRP A 22 2.26 15.34 8.55
C TRP A 22 0.88 14.84 8.12
N GLY A 23 0.16 14.16 9.01
CA GLY A 23 -1.14 13.57 8.70
C GLY A 23 -1.40 12.30 9.49
N ALA A 24 -2.36 11.49 9.02
CA ALA A 24 -2.74 10.25 9.66
C ALA A 24 -2.67 9.05 8.71
N PHE A 25 -1.99 7.99 9.17
CA PHE A 25 -2.12 6.66 8.61
C PHE A 25 -3.25 5.92 9.30
N TYR A 26 -4.03 5.16 8.54
CA TYR A 26 -5.11 4.34 9.09
C TYR A 26 -5.36 3.12 8.23
N LEU A 27 -5.89 2.07 8.86
CA LEU A 27 -6.27 0.85 8.19
C LEU A 27 -7.70 0.93 7.70
N VAL A 28 -7.91 0.59 6.44
CA VAL A 28 -9.22 0.50 5.79
C VAL A 28 -9.47 -0.97 5.48
N GLU A 29 -10.55 -1.51 6.04
CA GLU A 29 -11.02 -2.84 5.66
C GLU A 29 -11.59 -2.80 4.25
N LYS A 30 -11.17 -3.75 3.42
CA LYS A 30 -11.64 -3.93 2.05
C LYS A 30 -11.98 -5.38 1.85
N GLU A 31 -13.07 -5.63 1.12
CA GLU A 31 -13.41 -6.97 0.65
C GLU A 31 -12.45 -7.43 -0.45
N ALA A 32 -12.50 -8.73 -0.75
CA ALA A 32 -11.81 -9.27 -1.90
C ALA A 32 -12.32 -8.59 -3.17
N ARG A 33 -11.40 -8.09 -3.99
CA ARG A 33 -11.72 -7.28 -5.15
C ARG A 33 -10.79 -7.59 -6.31
N TRP A 34 -11.30 -7.42 -7.51
CA TRP A 34 -10.50 -7.47 -8.72
C TRP A 34 -10.41 -6.08 -9.33
N ASP A 35 -9.19 -5.64 -9.62
CA ASP A 35 -8.94 -4.44 -10.39
C ASP A 35 -8.77 -4.82 -11.87
N ALA A 36 -9.76 -4.47 -12.69
CA ALA A 36 -9.75 -4.77 -14.12
C ALA A 36 -8.68 -3.98 -14.89
N ALA A 37 -8.27 -2.80 -14.41
CA ALA A 37 -7.28 -1.97 -15.10
C ALA A 37 -5.87 -2.58 -14.96
N THR A 38 -5.56 -3.18 -13.81
CA THR A 38 -4.28 -3.86 -13.58
C THR A 38 -4.38 -5.39 -13.68
N ASN A 39 -5.57 -5.90 -13.98
CA ASN A 39 -5.93 -7.32 -13.91
C ASN A 39 -5.46 -8.02 -12.63
N THR A 40 -5.53 -7.34 -11.48
CA THR A 40 -4.98 -7.81 -10.20
C THR A 40 -6.10 -8.15 -9.23
N ALA A 41 -6.08 -9.36 -8.68
CA ALA A 41 -6.95 -9.77 -7.59
C ALA A 41 -6.30 -9.40 -6.26
N PHE A 42 -7.06 -8.72 -5.39
CA PHE A 42 -6.68 -8.37 -4.03
C PHE A 42 -7.54 -9.17 -3.06
N PRO A 43 -6.95 -9.78 -2.02
CA PRO A 43 -7.71 -10.48 -1.00
C PRO A 43 -8.55 -9.52 -0.15
N ARG A 44 -9.44 -10.08 0.68
CA ARG A 44 -10.03 -9.31 1.78
C ARG A 44 -8.93 -8.94 2.78
N GLY A 45 -9.05 -7.79 3.43
CA GLY A 45 -8.32 -7.46 4.65
C GLY A 45 -8.18 -5.96 4.88
N LYS A 46 -7.18 -5.57 5.67
CA LYS A 46 -6.92 -4.19 6.12
C LYS A 46 -5.73 -3.58 5.39
N TYR A 47 -6.00 -2.54 4.63
CA TYR A 47 -4.99 -1.84 3.82
C TYR A 47 -4.68 -0.47 4.42
N VAL A 48 -3.41 -0.05 4.39
CA VAL A 48 -3.08 1.31 4.81
C VAL A 48 -3.62 2.34 3.83
N ALA A 49 -4.17 3.40 4.40
CA ALA A 49 -4.52 4.63 3.74
C ALA A 49 -3.88 5.80 4.49
N PHE A 50 -3.79 6.95 3.82
CA PHE A 50 -3.24 8.16 4.37
C PHE A 50 -4.17 9.33 4.12
N ASN A 51 -4.29 10.19 5.13
CA ASN A 51 -5.00 11.45 5.00
C ASN A 51 -4.10 12.60 5.51
N PRO A 52 -3.73 13.57 4.65
CA PRO A 52 -2.97 14.76 5.07
C PRO A 52 -3.81 15.70 5.95
N ALA A 53 -5.14 15.65 5.85
CA ALA A 53 -6.06 16.54 6.53
C ALA A 53 -6.69 15.91 7.78
N ARG A 54 -6.24 16.37 8.95
CA ARG A 54 -7.03 17.12 9.93
C ARG A 54 -6.08 17.53 11.05
N SER A 55 -6.15 18.81 11.40
CA SER A 55 -5.48 19.53 12.48
C SER A 55 -5.78 18.96 13.87
N SER A 56 -5.58 17.66 14.08
CA SER A 56 -5.64 17.10 15.42
C SER A 56 -4.25 17.24 16.04
N ILE A 57 -4.25 17.86 17.21
CA ILE A 57 -3.07 18.13 18.03
C ILE A 57 -2.49 16.80 18.57
N GLU A 58 -3.27 15.73 18.56
CA GLU A 58 -2.87 14.45 19.11
C GLU A 58 -1.71 13.80 18.35
N ASN A 59 -0.71 13.36 19.10
CA ASN A 59 0.38 12.54 18.59
C ASN A 59 0.20 11.11 19.08
N THR A 60 -0.45 10.25 18.29
CA THR A 60 -0.69 8.87 18.73
C THR A 60 0.52 7.96 18.55
N LEU A 61 1.57 8.43 17.85
CA LEU A 61 2.85 7.76 17.68
C LEU A 61 3.79 7.97 18.89
N LEU A 62 3.65 9.11 19.57
CA LEU A 62 4.53 9.53 20.67
C LEU A 62 4.72 8.47 21.78
N PRO A 63 3.67 7.81 22.32
CA PRO A 63 3.86 6.81 23.37
C PRO A 63 4.70 5.61 22.91
N THR A 64 4.55 5.19 21.65
CA THR A 64 5.34 4.11 21.06
C THR A 64 6.81 4.53 20.93
N VAL A 65 7.06 5.75 20.45
CA VAL A 65 8.41 6.30 20.31
C VAL A 65 9.10 6.45 21.67
N MET A 66 8.42 7.01 22.68
CA MET A 66 8.96 7.17 24.04
C MET A 66 9.36 5.83 24.63
N ARG A 67 8.49 4.81 24.49
CA ARG A 67 8.77 3.45 24.97
C ARG A 67 10.00 2.84 24.30
N THR A 68 10.14 3.01 22.98
CA THR A 68 11.28 2.43 22.24
C THR A 68 12.58 3.21 22.47
N LEU A 69 12.53 4.54 22.59
CA LEU A 69 13.72 5.37 22.84
C LEU A 69 14.18 5.36 24.30
N GLY A 70 13.29 5.05 25.26
CA GLY A 70 13.57 5.20 26.68
C GLY A 70 13.81 6.65 27.10
N GLY A 71 13.21 7.62 26.40
CA GLY A 71 13.44 9.06 26.58
C GLY A 71 12.23 9.83 27.08
N SER A 72 12.45 11.12 27.43
CA SER A 72 11.36 12.03 27.78
C SER A 72 10.47 12.35 26.59
N MET A 73 9.31 12.94 26.87
CA MET A 73 8.34 13.36 25.87
C MET A 73 8.98 14.33 24.87
N GLU A 74 9.73 15.31 25.36
CA GLU A 74 10.36 16.37 24.54
C GLU A 74 11.39 15.79 23.56
N ILE A 75 12.16 14.80 24.01
CA ILE A 75 13.15 14.10 23.16
C ILE A 75 12.42 13.34 22.05
N ALA A 76 11.35 12.62 22.38
CA ALA A 76 10.56 11.86 21.42
C ALA A 76 9.86 12.77 20.40
N GLU A 77 9.25 13.87 20.84
CA GLU A 77 8.62 14.87 19.96
C GLU A 77 9.64 15.53 19.02
N SER A 78 10.80 15.92 19.55
CA SER A 78 11.89 16.48 18.75
C SER A 78 12.39 15.47 17.71
N TRP A 79 12.49 14.19 18.07
CA TRP A 79 12.85 13.13 17.13
C TRP A 79 11.81 12.94 16.02
N ILE A 80 10.51 12.88 16.35
CA ILE A 80 9.41 12.78 15.37
C ILE A 80 9.41 14.00 14.44
N ARG A 81 9.51 15.22 14.99
CA ARG A 81 9.53 16.46 14.21
C ARG A 81 10.69 16.49 13.22
N ARG A 82 11.89 16.07 13.63
CA ARG A 82 13.04 15.96 12.71
C ARG A 82 12.77 14.97 11.57
N LYS A 83 12.10 13.85 11.83
CA LYS A 83 11.72 12.89 10.78
C LYS A 83 10.70 13.45 9.80
N VAL A 84 9.67 14.11 10.29
CA VAL A 84 8.68 14.80 9.45
C VAL A 84 9.34 15.88 8.58
N ASN A 85 10.25 16.68 9.14
CA ASN A 85 10.98 17.70 8.38
C ASN A 85 11.88 17.07 7.28
N GLN A 86 12.51 15.93 7.56
CA GLN A 86 13.29 15.19 6.56
C GLN A 86 12.40 14.71 5.41
N TRP A 87 11.22 14.17 5.71
CA TRP A 87 10.23 13.77 4.71
C TRP A 87 9.76 14.93 3.84
N GLN A 88 9.45 16.07 4.48
CA GLN A 88 9.05 17.27 3.76
C GLN A 88 10.16 17.76 2.84
N THR A 89 11.40 17.81 3.32
CA THR A 89 12.58 18.19 2.51
C THR A 89 12.76 17.29 1.29
N THR A 90 12.57 15.97 1.46
CA THR A 90 12.61 15.01 0.34
C THR A 90 11.54 15.34 -0.70
N LEU A 91 10.30 15.61 -0.29
CA LEU A 91 9.22 15.96 -1.22
C LEU A 91 9.44 17.33 -1.88
N ASP A 92 9.91 18.32 -1.13
CA ASP A 92 10.20 19.68 -1.63
C ASP A 92 11.31 19.68 -2.69
N SER A 93 12.28 18.77 -2.58
CA SER A 93 13.30 18.54 -3.61
C SER A 93 12.74 17.95 -4.92
N GLY A 94 11.46 17.55 -4.93
CA GLY A 94 10.81 16.86 -6.04
C GLY A 94 11.03 15.34 -6.06
N SER A 95 11.72 14.79 -5.06
CA SER A 95 11.99 13.36 -4.93
C SER A 95 10.76 12.59 -4.43
N VAL A 96 10.70 11.30 -4.74
CA VAL A 96 9.71 10.38 -4.17
C VAL A 96 10.18 9.97 -2.78
N LEU A 97 9.30 10.12 -1.78
CA LEU A 97 9.56 9.61 -0.44
C LEU A 97 9.03 8.18 -0.34
N MET A 98 9.91 7.22 -0.04
CA MET A 98 9.53 5.83 0.20
C MET A 98 9.55 5.55 1.71
N LEU A 99 8.46 5.00 2.23
CA LEU A 99 8.33 4.50 3.59
C LEU A 99 8.12 2.98 3.52
N SER A 100 9.18 2.21 3.73
CA SER A 100 9.17 0.76 3.61
C SER A 100 8.07 0.13 4.49
N GLY A 101 7.27 -0.77 3.92
CA GLY A 101 6.17 -1.44 4.63
C GLY A 101 4.95 -0.54 4.87
N LEU A 102 4.90 0.63 4.24
CA LEU A 102 3.75 1.55 4.28
C LEU A 102 3.36 1.99 2.87
N GLY A 103 4.31 2.49 2.09
CA GLY A 103 4.05 3.02 0.75
C GLY A 103 4.98 4.17 0.38
N SER A 104 4.55 4.98 -0.58
CA SER A 104 5.34 6.11 -1.08
C SER A 104 4.51 7.38 -1.22
N PHE A 105 5.16 8.52 -1.10
CA PHE A 105 4.58 9.83 -1.39
C PHE A 105 5.22 10.39 -2.65
N ARG A 106 4.35 10.83 -3.58
CA ARG A 106 4.77 11.56 -4.78
C ARG A 106 4.92 13.05 -4.48
N LYS A 107 5.56 13.79 -5.38
CA LYS A 107 5.79 15.25 -5.27
C LYS A 107 4.53 16.06 -4.94
N ASN A 108 3.36 15.63 -5.41
CA ASN A 108 2.08 16.29 -5.13
C ASN A 108 1.48 15.94 -3.75
N GLY A 109 2.22 15.24 -2.89
CA GLY A 109 1.75 14.78 -1.58
C GLY A 109 0.80 13.58 -1.64
N MET A 110 0.54 13.03 -2.84
CA MET A 110 -0.33 11.87 -2.99
C MET A 110 0.37 10.63 -2.45
N PHE A 111 -0.29 9.98 -1.50
CA PHE A 111 0.16 8.72 -0.93
C PHE A 111 -0.28 7.54 -1.79
N GLN A 112 0.67 6.66 -2.10
CA GLN A 112 0.45 5.39 -2.77
C GLN A 112 0.86 4.26 -1.82
N PRO A 113 -0.07 3.44 -1.31
CA PRO A 113 0.27 2.30 -0.47
C PRO A 113 1.12 1.29 -1.24
N GLU A 114 1.99 0.59 -0.52
CA GLU A 114 2.74 -0.54 -1.05
C GLU A 114 1.80 -1.70 -1.47
N ARG A 115 2.21 -2.56 -2.41
CA ARG A 115 1.34 -3.65 -2.90
C ARG A 115 1.06 -4.69 -1.83
N GLU A 116 2.06 -5.00 -1.01
CA GLU A 116 2.03 -6.04 0.03
C GLU A 116 1.62 -5.47 1.41
N ASN A 117 0.78 -4.44 1.41
CA ASN A 117 0.51 -3.64 2.60
C ASN A 117 -0.76 -4.09 3.34
N GLN A 118 -0.83 -5.40 3.59
CA GLN A 118 -1.93 -6.07 4.27
C GLN A 118 -1.62 -6.20 5.77
N PHE A 119 -2.45 -5.60 6.63
CA PHE A 119 -2.27 -5.58 8.09
C PHE A 119 -3.29 -6.43 8.84
N ASP A 120 -4.13 -7.19 8.12
CA ASP A 120 -5.09 -8.08 8.75
C ASP A 120 -4.43 -9.40 9.15
N ALA A 121 -4.34 -9.65 10.46
CA ALA A 121 -3.82 -10.90 11.02
C ALA A 121 -4.62 -12.13 10.58
N ASN A 122 -5.91 -11.98 10.26
CA ASN A 122 -6.75 -13.08 9.76
C ASN A 122 -6.55 -13.36 8.27
N SER A 123 -5.85 -12.47 7.56
CA SER A 123 -5.56 -12.59 6.13
C SER A 123 -4.09 -12.94 5.88
N PHE A 124 -3.40 -13.51 6.89
CA PHE A 124 -2.00 -13.91 6.82
C PHE A 124 -1.73 -14.82 5.61
N GLY A 125 -0.73 -14.46 4.79
CA GLY A 125 -0.31 -15.22 3.62
C GLY A 125 -1.05 -14.90 2.31
N PHE A 126 -2.13 -14.12 2.33
CA PHE A 126 -2.78 -13.68 1.10
C PHE A 126 -2.15 -12.39 0.56
N THR A 127 -1.54 -12.49 -0.62
CA THR A 127 -1.00 -11.35 -1.37
C THR A 127 -1.85 -11.05 -2.60
N ALA A 128 -1.67 -9.85 -3.16
CA ALA A 128 -2.29 -9.50 -4.43
C ALA A 128 -1.68 -10.32 -5.57
N VAL A 129 -2.52 -10.91 -6.42
CA VAL A 129 -2.08 -11.77 -7.52
C VAL A 129 -2.52 -11.15 -8.84
N MET A 130 -1.57 -10.98 -9.77
CA MET A 130 -1.88 -10.59 -11.14
C MET A 130 -2.45 -11.80 -11.87
N MET A 131 -3.66 -11.67 -12.40
CA MET A 131 -4.29 -12.73 -13.17
C MET A 131 -3.83 -12.66 -14.62
N HIS A 132 -3.71 -13.82 -15.25
CA HIS A 132 -3.47 -13.93 -16.67
C HIS A 132 -4.73 -14.48 -17.34
N ARG A 133 -5.21 -13.79 -18.38
CA ARG A 133 -6.37 -14.25 -19.13
C ARG A 133 -6.00 -15.55 -19.84
N ILE A 134 -6.80 -16.58 -19.61
CA ILE A 134 -6.76 -17.78 -20.43
C ILE A 134 -7.57 -17.49 -21.68
N SER A 135 -6.93 -17.58 -22.85
CA SER A 135 -7.61 -17.55 -24.15
C SER A 135 -7.93 -18.98 -24.54
N GLU A 136 -9.11 -19.46 -24.22
CA GLU A 136 -9.64 -20.65 -24.89
C GLU A 136 -10.27 -20.19 -26.21
N PRO A 137 -9.74 -20.64 -27.38
CA PRO A 137 -10.42 -20.36 -28.64
C PRO A 137 -11.81 -20.95 -28.54
N SER A 138 -12.83 -20.17 -28.91
CA SER A 138 -14.19 -20.68 -28.82
C SER A 138 -14.32 -21.97 -29.67
N ALA A 139 -15.26 -22.85 -29.34
CA ALA A 139 -15.52 -24.02 -30.16
C ALA A 139 -15.79 -23.65 -31.63
N LEU A 140 -16.30 -22.44 -31.89
CA LEU A 140 -16.51 -21.90 -33.22
C LEU A 140 -15.18 -21.51 -33.89
N GLU A 141 -14.29 -20.81 -33.19
CA GLU A 141 -12.96 -20.43 -33.70
C GLU A 141 -12.11 -21.66 -33.98
N SER A 142 -12.16 -22.65 -33.09
CA SER A 142 -11.47 -23.94 -33.28
C SER A 142 -11.99 -24.68 -34.52
N LYS A 143 -13.32 -24.68 -34.75
CA LYS A 143 -13.93 -25.27 -35.95
C LYS A 143 -13.57 -24.49 -37.22
N VAL A 144 -13.55 -23.17 -37.17
CA VAL A 144 -13.16 -22.32 -38.32
C VAL A 144 -11.70 -22.54 -38.68
N VAL A 145 -10.79 -22.54 -37.70
CA VAL A 145 -9.36 -22.82 -37.92
C VAL A 145 -9.15 -24.22 -38.47
N ALA A 146 -9.84 -25.23 -37.93
CA ALA A 146 -9.77 -26.60 -38.45
C ALA A 146 -10.28 -26.70 -39.90
N SER A 147 -11.39 -26.02 -40.21
CA SER A 147 -11.96 -26.00 -41.57
C SER A 147 -11.02 -25.31 -42.57
N LEU A 148 -10.41 -24.19 -42.18
CA LEU A 148 -9.45 -23.46 -43.01
C LEU A 148 -8.18 -24.27 -43.27
N LYS A 149 -7.69 -25.03 -42.27
CA LYS A 149 -6.54 -25.94 -42.45
C LYS A 149 -6.84 -27.07 -43.43
N MET A 150 -7.99 -27.73 -43.30
CA MET A 150 -8.38 -28.80 -44.23
C MET A 150 -8.52 -28.30 -45.68
N VAL A 151 -9.03 -27.08 -45.89
CA VAL A 151 -9.14 -26.48 -47.22
C VAL A 151 -7.76 -26.13 -47.81
N ALA A 152 -6.80 -25.74 -46.98
CA ALA A 152 -5.44 -25.45 -47.42
C ALA A 152 -4.70 -26.74 -47.82
N GLU A 153 -4.84 -27.81 -47.03
CA GLU A 153 -4.21 -29.12 -47.29
C GLU A 153 -4.81 -29.84 -48.51
N GLN A 154 -6.07 -29.56 -48.87
CA GLN A 154 -6.70 -30.10 -50.08
C GLN A 154 -6.32 -29.36 -51.37
N ARG A 155 -5.57 -28.26 -51.28
CA ARG A 155 -5.13 -27.45 -52.42
C ARG A 155 -3.66 -27.68 -52.81
N GLU A 156 -2.95 -28.52 -52.07
CA GLU A 156 -1.62 -29.07 -52.42
C GLU A 156 -1.76 -30.46 -53.03
#